data_AF-A0A6F8ZRB1-F1
#
_entry.id   AF-A0A6F8ZRB1-F1
#
_cell.length_a   1.000
_cell.length_b   1.000
_cell.length_c   1.000
_cell.angle_alpha   90.00
_cell.angle_beta   90.00
_cell.angle_gamma   90.00
#
_symmetry.space_group_name_H-M   'P 1'
#
loop_
_entity.id
_entity.type
_entity.pdbx_description
1 polymer ?
#
loop_
_entity_poly.entity_id
_entity_poly.type
_entity_poly.pdbx_seq_one_letter_code
_entity_poly.pdbx_strand_id
1 'polypeptide(L)'
;MDDMGESMMMTPEEKLTQYDSRAQAFADTQQDLVRCLVYEDGHLKLAQAHVRLAKAYLQFKGWAVQAQEHSDRASELLPLCSPSYTCWEDRLHVHTCLLNIYLAQGGATAAGQISFSHILSVRKL
;
A
#
# COMPACT_ATOMS: atom_id res chain seq x y z
N MET A 1 -37.93 -12.86 1.22
CA MET A 1 -37.38 -11.79 0.37
C MET A 1 -36.95 -10.62 1.24
N ASP A 2 -36.20 -10.94 2.31
CA ASP A 2 -34.76 -10.71 2.46
C ASP A 2 -34.25 -9.29 2.20
N ASP A 3 -33.79 -8.61 3.25
CA ASP A 3 -32.34 -8.45 3.51
C ASP A 3 -32.12 -7.45 4.66
N MET A 4 -32.00 -7.97 5.89
CA MET A 4 -31.62 -7.22 7.08
C MET A 4 -30.57 -8.07 7.80
N GLY A 5 -29.30 -7.65 7.81
CA GLY A 5 -28.42 -7.99 8.93
C GLY A 5 -27.11 -8.73 8.68
N GLU A 6 -26.33 -8.43 7.63
CA GLU A 6 -25.00 -9.06 7.46
C GLU A 6 -23.81 -8.26 8.02
N SER A 7 -24.05 -7.16 8.76
CA SER A 7 -22.98 -6.34 9.34
C SER A 7 -22.84 -6.44 10.88
N MET A 8 -23.69 -7.18 11.60
CA MET A 8 -23.75 -7.09 13.08
C MET A 8 -23.33 -8.34 13.87
N MET A 9 -22.96 -9.46 13.26
CA MET A 9 -22.68 -10.67 14.06
C MET A 9 -21.47 -11.47 13.56
N MET A 10 -20.28 -10.91 13.70
CA MET A 10 -19.09 -11.74 13.91
C MET A 10 -18.85 -11.87 15.41
N THR A 11 -18.64 -13.11 15.86
CA THR A 11 -18.19 -13.41 17.21
C THR A 11 -16.80 -12.82 17.44
N PRO A 12 -16.42 -12.53 18.70
CA PRO A 12 -15.09 -12.02 19.01
C PRO A 12 -13.95 -12.93 18.49
N GLU A 13 -14.18 -14.24 18.43
CA GLU A 13 -13.24 -15.25 17.94
C GLU A 13 -13.04 -15.18 16.41
N GLU A 14 -14.12 -14.96 15.65
CA GLU A 14 -14.05 -14.76 14.20
C GLU A 14 -13.35 -13.46 13.83
N LYS A 15 -13.58 -12.38 14.61
CA LYS A 15 -12.84 -11.12 14.45
C LYS A 15 -11.35 -11.32 14.71
N LEU A 16 -10.99 -12.02 15.79
CA LEU A 16 -9.59 -12.30 16.11
C LEU A 16 -8.92 -13.11 14.99
N THR A 17 -9.58 -14.16 14.51
CA THR A 17 -9.08 -15.00 13.41
C THR A 17 -8.91 -14.20 12.12
N GLN A 18 -9.80 -13.25 11.83
CA GLN A 18 -9.67 -12.36 10.68
C GLN A 18 -8.48 -11.42 10.82
N TYR A 19 -8.27 -10.83 12.00
CA TYR A 19 -7.11 -9.97 12.26
C TYR A 19 -5.79 -10.75 12.20
N ASP A 20 -5.74 -11.96 12.77
CA ASP A 20 -4.58 -12.84 12.70
C ASP A 20 -4.27 -13.27 11.27
N SER A 21 -5.28 -13.67 10.50
CA SER A 21 -5.11 -14.03 9.08
C SER A 21 -4.56 -12.84 8.27
N ARG A 22 -5.01 -11.63 8.58
CA ARG A 22 -4.54 -10.40 7.94
C ARG A 22 -3.12 -10.02 8.38
N ALA A 23 -2.78 -10.26 9.65
CA ALA A 23 -1.43 -10.05 10.17
C ALA A 23 -0.43 -11.06 9.57
N GLN A 24 -0.84 -12.32 9.41
CA GLN A 24 -0.03 -13.36 8.79
C GLN A 24 0.21 -13.06 7.30
N ALA A 25 -0.85 -12.72 6.55
CA ALA A 25 -0.71 -12.30 5.15
C ALA A 25 0.22 -11.09 4.99
N PHE A 26 0.22 -10.17 5.97
CA PHE A 26 1.15 -9.06 6.00
C PHE A 26 2.60 -9.52 6.25
N ALA A 27 2.82 -10.40 7.23
CA ALA A 27 4.14 -10.96 7.52
C ALA A 27 4.70 -11.74 6.31
N ASP A 28 3.87 -12.49 5.62
CA ASP A 28 4.25 -13.23 4.42
C ASP A 28 4.58 -12.27 3.26
N THR A 29 3.79 -11.20 3.11
CA THR A 29 4.09 -10.13 2.15
C THR A 29 5.43 -9.45 2.48
N GLN A 30 5.74 -9.22 3.76
CA GLN A 30 7.03 -8.66 4.20
C GLN A 30 8.19 -9.61 3.87
N GLN A 31 8.04 -10.92 4.12
CA GLN A 31 9.09 -11.91 3.82
C GLN A 31 9.36 -12.03 2.31
N ASP A 32 8.32 -12.05 1.48
CA ASP A 32 8.48 -12.07 0.02
C ASP A 32 9.09 -10.76 -0.51
N LEU A 33 8.77 -9.62 0.11
CA LEU A 33 9.39 -8.33 -0.20
C LEU A 33 10.88 -8.31 0.14
N VAL A 34 11.29 -8.82 1.31
CA VAL A 34 12.71 -8.94 1.68
C VAL A 34 13.45 -9.86 0.72
N ARG A 35 12.84 -10.98 0.30
CA ARG A 35 13.43 -11.89 -0.68
C ARG A 35 13.61 -11.24 -2.07
N CYS A 36 12.69 -10.36 -2.47
CA CYS A 36 12.81 -9.59 -3.73
C CYS A 36 13.94 -8.54 -3.72
N LEU A 37 14.43 -8.11 -2.55
CA LEU A 37 15.54 -7.15 -2.44
C LEU A 37 16.92 -7.79 -2.67
N VAL A 38 17.03 -9.13 -2.57
CA VAL A 38 18.32 -9.85 -2.55
C VAL A 38 18.77 -10.31 -3.95
N TYR A 39 17.90 -10.30 -4.97
CA TYR A 39 18.23 -10.81 -6.31
C TYR A 39 17.80 -9.86 -7.45
N GLU A 40 18.82 -9.26 -8.08
CA GLU A 40 18.86 -8.54 -9.36
C GLU A 40 18.39 -7.07 -9.46
N ASP A 41 19.17 -6.31 -10.24
CA ASP A 41 19.05 -4.91 -10.68
C ASP A 41 18.16 -4.00 -9.83
N GLY A 42 18.80 -3.42 -8.81
CA GLY A 42 18.20 -3.17 -7.51
C GLY A 42 17.29 -1.95 -7.40
N HIS A 43 17.20 -1.06 -8.39
CA HIS A 43 16.43 0.18 -8.25
C HIS A 43 14.94 0.00 -8.60
N LEU A 44 14.62 -0.73 -9.67
CA LEU A 44 13.22 -0.90 -10.11
C LEU A 44 12.44 -1.82 -9.18
N LYS A 45 13.04 -2.96 -8.79
CA LYS A 45 12.43 -3.86 -7.81
C LYS A 45 12.26 -3.19 -6.45
N LEU A 46 13.22 -2.36 -6.02
CA LEU A 46 13.11 -1.57 -4.79
C LEU A 46 11.98 -0.54 -4.88
N ALA A 47 11.85 0.19 -6.01
CA ALA A 47 10.73 1.10 -6.23
C ALA A 47 9.38 0.36 -6.19
N GLN A 48 9.30 -0.82 -6.81
CA GLN A 48 8.11 -1.68 -6.75
C GLN A 48 7.80 -2.17 -5.33
N ALA A 49 8.81 -2.51 -4.53
CA ALA A 49 8.64 -2.88 -3.12
C ALA A 49 8.07 -1.72 -2.30
N HIS A 50 8.61 -0.51 -2.49
CA HIS A 50 8.10 0.71 -1.87
C HIS A 50 6.63 0.98 -2.27
N VAL A 51 6.27 0.78 -3.53
CA VAL A 51 4.88 0.87 -4.00
C VAL A 51 3.97 -0.16 -3.30
N ARG A 52 4.42 -1.41 -3.15
CA ARG A 52 3.64 -2.45 -2.46
C ARG A 52 3.40 -2.09 -1.00
N LEU A 53 4.42 -1.57 -0.31
CA LEU A 53 4.29 -1.06 1.05
C LEU A 53 3.31 0.11 1.14
N ALA A 54 3.42 1.09 0.22
CA ALA A 54 2.50 2.22 0.18
C ALA A 54 1.04 1.77 0.03
N LYS A 55 0.77 0.82 -0.88
CA LYS A 55 -0.56 0.22 -1.06
C LYS A 55 -1.05 -0.51 0.18
N ALA A 56 -0.19 -1.29 0.83
CA ALA A 56 -0.55 -1.99 2.06
C ALA A 56 -0.93 -1.00 3.16
N TYR A 57 -0.15 0.08 3.34
CA TYR A 57 -0.45 1.12 4.33
C TYR A 57 -1.78 1.84 4.07
N LEU A 58 -2.16 2.07 2.81
CA LEU A 58 -3.48 2.65 2.48
C LEU A 58 -4.66 1.76 2.87
N GLN A 59 -4.48 0.44 2.91
CA GLN A 59 -5.53 -0.48 3.34
C GLN A 59 -5.77 -0.43 4.85
N PHE A 60 -4.87 0.19 5.63
CA PHE A 60 -5.00 0.36 7.07
C PHE A 60 -5.37 1.81 7.41
N LYS A 61 -6.43 1.99 8.21
CA LYS A 61 -6.85 3.32 8.66
C LYS A 61 -5.76 3.97 9.52
N GLY A 62 -5.41 5.22 9.23
CA GLY A 62 -4.46 6.01 10.02
C GLY A 62 -2.99 5.91 9.60
N TRP A 63 -2.65 5.13 8.58
CA TRP A 63 -1.27 4.95 8.10
C TRP A 63 -0.97 5.75 6.81
N ALA A 64 -1.72 6.83 6.58
CA ALA A 64 -1.61 7.65 5.37
C ALA A 64 -0.21 8.29 5.22
N VAL A 65 0.43 8.66 6.33
CA VAL A 65 1.77 9.25 6.33
C VAL A 65 2.81 8.23 5.85
N GLN A 66 2.75 7.00 6.36
CA GLN A 66 3.62 5.91 5.94
C GLN A 66 3.37 5.54 4.48
N ALA A 67 2.11 5.51 4.04
CA ALA A 67 1.80 5.32 2.63
C ALA A 67 2.45 6.38 1.74
N GLN A 68 2.39 7.64 2.16
CA GLN A 68 3.00 8.77 1.44
C GLN A 68 4.53 8.63 1.39
N GLU A 69 5.19 8.41 2.54
CA GLU A 69 6.65 8.23 2.62
C GLU A 69 7.16 7.12 1.70
N HIS A 70 6.48 5.98 1.69
CA HIS A 70 6.85 4.86 0.83
C HIS A 70 6.58 5.17 -0.66
N SER A 71 5.53 5.93 -0.98
CA SER A 71 5.29 6.35 -2.37
C SER A 71 6.31 7.37 -2.87
N ASP A 72 6.76 8.29 -2.03
CA ASP A 72 7.75 9.30 -2.38
C ASP A 72 9.13 8.67 -2.58
N ARG A 73 9.51 7.73 -1.70
CA ARG A 73 10.74 6.96 -1.88
C ARG A 73 10.74 6.11 -3.15
N ALA A 74 9.60 5.55 -3.56
CA ALA A 74 9.50 4.88 -4.86
C ALA A 74 9.70 5.86 -6.03
N SER A 75 9.21 7.09 -5.89
CA SER A 75 9.35 8.15 -6.91
C SER A 75 10.80 8.60 -7.06
N GLU A 76 11.55 8.70 -5.96
CA GLU A 76 12.99 9.03 -5.96
C GLU A 76 13.85 7.95 -6.63
N LEU A 77 13.42 6.68 -6.56
CA LEU A 77 14.15 5.54 -7.12
C LEU A 77 13.93 5.34 -8.61
N LEU A 78 12.80 5.80 -9.15
CA LEU A 78 12.45 5.63 -10.56
C LEU A 78 13.44 6.29 -11.53
N PRO A 79 13.92 7.53 -11.30
CA PRO A 79 14.97 8.14 -12.13
C PRO A 79 16.29 7.38 -12.12
N LEU A 80 16.57 6.62 -11.06
CA LEU A 80 17.77 5.78 -10.94
C LEU A 80 17.63 4.45 -11.70
N CYS A 81 16.39 4.07 -12.03
CA CYS A 81 16.15 2.96 -12.94
C CYS A 81 16.53 3.44 -14.34
N SER A 82 17.69 3.01 -14.85
CA SER A 82 17.99 3.14 -16.27
C SER A 82 17.27 1.99 -16.99
N PRO A 83 16.11 2.21 -17.64
CA PRO A 83 15.52 1.14 -18.41
C PRO A 83 16.51 0.76 -19.52
N SER A 84 16.88 -0.51 -19.59
CA SER A 84 17.42 -1.03 -20.84
C SER A 84 16.28 -0.94 -21.86
N TYR A 85 16.25 0.13 -22.66
CA TYR A 85 15.19 0.41 -23.65
C TYR A 85 15.02 -0.68 -24.72
N THR A 86 15.78 -1.77 -24.62
CA THR A 86 15.76 -2.94 -25.49
C THR A 86 14.60 -3.89 -25.20
N CYS A 87 14.05 -3.91 -23.98
CA CYS A 87 12.94 -4.80 -23.62
C CYS A 87 11.64 -4.03 -23.37
N TRP A 88 10.56 -4.47 -24.01
CA TRP A 88 9.23 -3.87 -23.84
C TRP A 88 8.66 -4.09 -22.43
N GLU A 89 9.01 -5.22 -21.80
CA GLU A 89 8.56 -5.60 -20.46
C GLU A 89 9.13 -4.65 -19.40
N ASP A 90 10.40 -4.26 -19.52
CA ASP A 90 11.04 -3.31 -18.60
C ASP A 90 10.35 -1.94 -18.64
N ARG A 91 10.00 -1.46 -19.84
CA ARG A 91 9.23 -0.21 -20.00
C ARG A 91 7.85 -0.33 -19.37
N LEU A 92 7.18 -1.47 -19.54
CA LEU A 92 5.88 -1.72 -18.95
C LEU A 92 5.95 -1.79 -17.41
N HIS A 93 7.00 -2.40 -16.85
CA HIS A 93 7.24 -2.43 -15.41
C HIS A 93 7.49 -1.04 -14.83
N VAL A 94 8.26 -0.19 -15.50
CA VAL A 94 8.49 1.20 -15.10
C VAL A 94 7.17 2.00 -15.14
N HIS A 95 6.39 1.90 -16.21
CA HIS A 95 5.09 2.59 -16.32
C HIS A 95 4.09 2.11 -15.28
N THR A 96 4.05 0.80 -15.03
CA THR A 96 3.19 0.21 -13.99
C THR A 96 3.61 0.69 -12.62
N CYS A 97 4.91 0.82 -12.34
CA CYS A 97 5.41 1.36 -11.09
C CYS A 97 4.99 2.83 -10.91
N LEU A 98 5.19 3.67 -11.93
CA LEU A 98 4.75 5.08 -11.97
C LEU A 98 3.25 5.24 -11.66
N LEU A 99 2.40 4.51 -12.38
CA LEU A 99 0.95 4.57 -12.19
C LEU A 99 0.58 4.26 -10.73
N ASN A 100 1.22 3.23 -10.17
CA ASN A 100 0.93 2.80 -8.81
C ASN A 100 1.44 3.79 -7.74
N ILE A 101 2.52 4.54 -8.00
CA ILE A 101 2.96 5.63 -7.13
C ILE A 101 1.90 6.72 -7.08
N TYR A 102 1.43 7.19 -8.24
CA TYR A 102 0.41 8.24 -8.29
C TYR A 102 -0.91 7.81 -7.62
N LEU A 103 -1.31 6.55 -7.82
CA LEU A 103 -2.46 6.00 -7.11
C LEU A 103 -2.24 5.97 -5.60
N ALA A 104 -1.03 5.62 -5.14
CA ALA A 104 -0.71 5.59 -3.72
C ALA A 104 -0.69 7.00 -3.11
N GLN A 105 -0.08 7.98 -3.78
CA GLN A 105 -0.05 9.38 -3.35
C GLN A 105 -1.46 9.99 -3.29
N GLY A 106 -2.27 9.76 -4.33
CA GLY A 106 -3.66 10.20 -4.35
C GLY A 106 -4.49 9.57 -3.23
N GLY A 107 -4.31 8.26 -3.00
CA GLY A 107 -4.94 7.55 -1.90
C GLY A 107 -4.51 8.07 -0.52
N ALA A 108 -3.23 8.37 -0.33
CA ALA A 108 -2.69 8.90 0.93
C ALA A 108 -3.23 10.29 1.21
N THR A 109 -3.28 11.16 0.20
CA THR A 109 -3.86 12.50 0.29
C THR A 109 -5.34 12.43 0.68
N ALA A 110 -6.12 11.58 0.01
CA ALA A 110 -7.53 11.38 0.33
C ALA A 110 -7.73 10.82 1.75
N ALA A 111 -6.93 9.84 2.17
CA ALA A 111 -6.99 9.25 3.51
C ALA A 111 -6.57 10.25 4.61
N GLY A 112 -5.59 11.11 4.34
CA GLY A 112 -5.17 12.19 5.23
C GLY A 112 -6.28 13.24 5.43
N GLN A 113 -7.01 13.59 4.37
CA GLN A 113 -8.16 14.50 4.46
C GLN A 113 -9.33 13.91 5.27
N ILE A 114 -9.58 12.60 5.14
CA ILE A 114 -10.59 11.90 5.95
C ILE A 114 -10.21 11.92 7.44
N SER A 115 -8.91 11.77 7.77
CA SER A 115 -8.42 11.82 9.15
C SER A 115 -8.56 13.22 9.77
N PHE A 116 -8.23 14.29 9.03
CA PHE A 116 -8.40 15.68 9.49
C PHE A 116 -9.88 16.05 9.69
N SER A 117 -10.75 15.64 8.77
CA SER A 117 -12.21 15.90 8.85
C SER A 117 -12.84 15.20 10.06
N HIS A 118 -12.39 13.98 10.38
CA HIS A 118 -12.86 13.25 11.56
C HIS A 118 -12.39 13.93 12.85
N ILE A 119 -11.11 14.34 12.94
CA ILE A 119 -10.56 15.05 14.12
C ILE A 119 -11.27 16.39 14.39
N LEU A 120 -11.58 17.15 13.34
CA LEU A 120 -12.33 18.42 13.46
C LEU A 120 -13.78 18.21 13.91
N SER A 121 -14.40 17.06 13.57
CA SER A 121 -15.76 16.73 14.01
C SER A 121 -15.82 16.33 15.50
N VAL A 122 -14.80 15.63 16.03
CA VAL A 122 -14.76 15.24 17.45
C VAL A 122 -14.41 16.41 18.39
N ARG A 123 -13.75 17.47 17.89
CA ARG A 123 -13.40 18.68 18.68
C ARG A 123 -14.50 19.74 18.75
N LYS A 124 -15.72 19.45 18.26
CA LYS A 124 -16.85 20.39 18.28
C LYS A 124 -17.93 20.05 19.34
N LEU A 125 -17.59 19.23 20.34
CA LEU A 125 -18.41 18.95 21.52
C LEU A 125 -17.75 19.52 22.77
#